data_AF-A0A1I8CF35-F1
#
_entry.id   AF-A0A1I8CF35-F1
#
_cell.length_a   1.000
_cell.length_b   1.000
_cell.length_c   1.000
_cell.angle_alpha   90.00
_cell.angle_beta   90.00
_cell.angle_gamma   90.00
#
_symmetry.space_group_name_H-M   'P 1'
#
loop_
_entity.id
_entity.type
_entity.pdbx_description
1 polymer ?
#
loop_
_entity_poly.entity_id
_entity_poly.type
_entity_poly.pdbx_seq_one_letter_code
_entity_poly.pdbx_strand_id
1 'polypeptide(L)'
;MKKISLADKIVSKTSFTFRTVFNLSEMICLKEKALLFAKKKVDSFQEINFLYRFKSKNYFENVYFHNEGSPLPKHKKDKTGHFANPTIDHIRGVFFAGTVNKFNEMPEKSPFGDTRFEVEVHKMLNPEKSNIYFSDFYCVRSDYAKRNHLLSNFTETGHRHYITLVVTDKNSYENDFCSRYFEKIDLINGPNLRIIKQLDGNYKYYWNTNSAIATEIFYTPTMSMADGKFKRDCKPLAKGCSTANGIGHAKRCTICNN
;
A
#
# COMPACT_ATOMS: atom_id res chain seq x y z
N MET A 1 39.10 51.72 -33.90
CA MET A 1 38.73 50.32 -33.58
C MET A 1 37.91 50.32 -32.30
N LYS A 2 36.62 49.98 -32.38
CA LYS A 2 35.73 49.82 -31.21
C LYS A 2 35.92 48.42 -30.62
N LYS A 3 36.21 48.32 -29.32
CA LYS A 3 35.94 47.12 -28.50
C LYS A 3 35.13 47.58 -27.30
N ILE A 4 33.83 47.27 -27.32
CA ILE A 4 32.94 47.37 -26.17
C ILE A 4 32.99 45.99 -25.51
N SER A 5 33.43 45.90 -24.25
CA SER A 5 33.33 44.68 -23.46
C SER A 5 31.94 44.58 -22.85
N LEU A 6 31.15 43.59 -23.26
CA LEU A 6 29.94 43.19 -22.55
C LEU A 6 30.36 42.46 -21.26
N ALA A 7 30.27 43.17 -20.15
CA ALA A 7 30.17 42.53 -18.85
C ALA A 7 28.73 41.99 -18.75
N ASP A 8 28.57 40.67 -18.78
CA ASP A 8 27.29 40.01 -18.55
C ASP A 8 26.80 40.31 -17.13
N LYS A 9 25.87 41.27 -17.03
CA LYS A 9 25.07 41.47 -15.82
C LYS A 9 24.17 40.25 -15.65
N ILE A 10 24.35 39.51 -14.57
CA ILE A 10 23.35 38.55 -14.09
C ILE A 10 22.14 39.35 -13.61
N VAL A 11 21.04 39.34 -14.38
CA VAL A 11 19.87 40.20 -14.12
C VAL A 11 18.87 39.59 -13.12
N SER A 12 18.90 38.28 -12.85
CA SER A 12 18.23 37.70 -11.67
C SER A 12 18.63 36.25 -11.45
N LYS A 13 18.78 35.86 -10.17
CA LYS A 13 18.87 34.46 -9.75
C LYS A 13 17.48 34.04 -9.25
N THR A 14 16.61 33.62 -10.17
CA THR A 14 15.31 33.08 -9.79
C THR A 14 15.50 31.63 -9.33
N SER A 15 15.48 31.39 -8.03
CA SER A 15 15.46 30.03 -7.48
C SER A 15 14.02 29.51 -7.48
N PHE A 16 13.71 28.54 -8.32
CA PHE A 16 12.45 27.81 -8.25
C PHE A 16 12.59 26.65 -7.27
N THR A 17 11.84 26.70 -6.17
CA THR A 17 11.65 25.52 -5.30
C THR A 17 10.44 24.75 -5.78
N PHE A 18 10.65 23.59 -6.40
CA PHE A 18 9.57 22.66 -6.71
C PHE A 18 9.42 21.64 -5.59
N ARG A 19 8.17 21.38 -5.18
CA ARG A 19 7.85 20.38 -4.15
C ARG A 19 7.64 19.03 -4.82
N THR A 20 8.42 18.04 -4.40
CA THR A 20 8.42 16.69 -4.98
C THR A 20 7.52 15.71 -4.23
N VAL A 21 6.92 16.13 -3.12
CA VAL A 21 6.14 15.30 -2.19
C VAL A 21 4.74 15.90 -2.01
N PHE A 22 3.70 15.09 -2.02
CA PHE A 22 2.32 15.54 -1.84
C PHE A 22 2.10 16.23 -0.48
N ASN A 23 1.23 17.23 -0.47
CA ASN A 23 0.75 17.88 0.75
C ASN A 23 -0.59 17.25 1.15
N LEU A 24 -1.10 17.65 2.32
CA LEU A 24 -2.33 17.11 2.83
C LEU A 24 -3.51 17.30 1.85
N SER A 25 -3.66 18.47 1.21
CA SER A 25 -4.73 18.73 0.25
C SER A 25 -4.67 17.82 -0.97
N GLU A 26 -3.47 17.56 -1.51
CA GLU A 26 -3.29 16.63 -2.63
C GLU A 26 -3.55 15.18 -2.21
N MET A 27 -3.17 14.80 -0.99
CA MET A 27 -3.50 13.48 -0.42
C MET A 27 -5.01 13.31 -0.23
N ILE A 28 -5.72 14.36 0.20
CA ILE A 28 -7.18 14.37 0.31
C ILE A 28 -7.82 14.19 -1.08
N CYS A 29 -7.38 14.95 -2.08
CA CYS A 29 -7.88 14.80 -3.45
C CYS A 29 -7.64 13.38 -4.00
N LEU A 30 -6.49 12.79 -3.72
CA LEU A 30 -6.17 11.42 -4.11
C LEU A 30 -7.11 10.41 -3.42
N LYS A 31 -7.41 10.62 -2.13
CA LYS A 31 -8.39 9.82 -1.36
C LYS A 31 -9.80 9.95 -1.95
N GLU A 32 -10.23 11.15 -2.31
CA GLU A 32 -11.54 11.39 -2.94
C GLU A 32 -11.67 10.68 -4.28
N LYS A 33 -10.61 10.67 -5.10
CA LYS A 33 -10.57 9.87 -6.33
C LYS A 33 -10.70 8.38 -6.05
N ALA A 34 -10.00 7.87 -5.03
CA ALA A 34 -10.12 6.48 -4.60
C ALA A 34 -11.55 6.16 -4.14
N LEU A 35 -12.18 7.05 -3.37
CA LEU A 35 -13.59 6.97 -2.93
C LEU A 35 -14.56 6.89 -4.11
N LEU A 36 -14.43 7.81 -5.06
CA LEU A 36 -15.27 7.85 -6.25
C LEU A 36 -15.09 6.61 -7.11
N PHE A 37 -13.85 6.14 -7.28
CA PHE A 37 -13.57 4.91 -8.02
C PHE A 37 -14.14 3.67 -7.34
N ALA A 38 -14.02 3.58 -6.01
CA ALA A 38 -14.55 2.49 -5.20
C ALA A 38 -16.09 2.40 -5.32
N LYS A 39 -16.79 3.53 -5.20
CA LYS A 39 -18.27 3.61 -5.27
C LYS A 39 -18.83 3.32 -6.66
N LYS A 40 -18.08 3.62 -7.73
CA LYS A 40 -18.52 3.40 -9.14
C LYS A 40 -18.79 1.94 -9.52
N LYS A 41 -18.38 0.95 -8.71
CA LYS A 41 -18.41 -0.48 -9.09
C LYS A 41 -19.15 -1.40 -8.09
N VAL A 42 -20.16 -0.86 -7.41
CA VAL A 42 -21.12 -1.52 -6.49
C VAL A 42 -20.63 -1.71 -5.05
N ASP A 43 -21.45 -1.23 -4.11
CA ASP A 43 -21.33 -1.34 -2.66
C ASP A 43 -21.66 -2.75 -2.16
N SER A 44 -20.71 -3.68 -2.26
CA SER A 44 -20.71 -4.84 -1.37
C SER A 44 -19.42 -4.87 -0.57
N PHE A 45 -19.57 -5.14 0.72
CA PHE A 45 -18.47 -5.29 1.65
C PHE A 45 -18.40 -6.77 2.03
N GLN A 46 -17.21 -7.33 1.99
CA GLN A 46 -16.97 -8.73 2.32
C GLN A 46 -16.18 -8.82 3.61
N GLU A 47 -16.67 -9.66 4.52
CA GLU A 47 -16.00 -9.91 5.79
C GLU A 47 -14.65 -10.58 5.53
N ILE A 48 -13.63 -10.08 6.21
CA ILE A 48 -12.26 -10.58 6.13
C ILE A 48 -11.78 -11.03 7.50
N ASN A 49 -10.93 -12.05 7.49
CA ASN A 49 -10.36 -12.62 8.69
C ASN A 49 -8.84 -12.56 8.72
N PHE A 50 -8.19 -12.40 7.56
CA PHE A 50 -6.74 -12.47 7.45
C PHE A 50 -6.18 -11.41 6.51
N LEU A 51 -5.00 -10.91 6.87
CA LEU A 51 -4.08 -10.24 5.96
C LEU A 51 -2.94 -11.19 5.65
N TYR A 52 -2.32 -11.05 4.48
CA TYR A 52 -1.26 -11.97 4.09
C TYR A 52 -0.13 -11.30 3.35
N ARG A 53 1.07 -11.90 3.42
CA ARG A 53 2.16 -11.54 2.51
C ARG A 53 2.78 -12.79 1.91
N PHE A 54 3.19 -12.66 0.66
CA PHE A 54 3.97 -13.69 -0.02
C PHE A 54 5.45 -13.32 -0.02
N LYS A 55 6.29 -14.29 0.33
CA LYS A 55 7.74 -14.27 0.12
C LYS A 55 8.23 -15.69 -0.16
N SER A 56 9.48 -15.83 -0.59
CA SER A 56 10.08 -17.15 -0.75
C SER A 56 10.26 -17.82 0.61
N LYS A 57 10.22 -19.16 0.64
CA LYS A 57 10.57 -19.92 1.85
C LYS A 57 11.90 -19.46 2.46
N ASN A 58 12.92 -19.31 1.63
CA ASN A 58 14.26 -18.86 2.04
C ASN A 58 14.24 -17.47 2.71
N TYR A 59 13.35 -16.56 2.30
CA TYR A 59 13.21 -15.26 2.98
C TYR A 59 12.79 -15.46 4.44
N PHE A 60 11.75 -16.26 4.69
CA PHE A 60 11.25 -16.48 6.06
C PHE A 60 12.24 -17.28 6.91
N GLU A 61 12.90 -18.28 6.33
CA GLU A 61 13.97 -19.01 7.02
C GLU A 61 15.11 -18.07 7.41
N ASN A 62 15.56 -17.21 6.50
CA ASN A 62 16.60 -16.22 6.82
C ASN A 62 16.16 -15.26 7.94
N VAL A 63 14.92 -14.79 7.93
CA VAL A 63 14.40 -13.98 9.04
C VAL A 63 14.43 -14.76 10.35
N TYR A 64 14.03 -16.04 10.33
CA TYR A 64 14.04 -16.88 11.52
C TYR A 64 15.44 -17.05 12.08
N PHE A 65 16.42 -17.39 11.23
CA PHE A 65 17.79 -17.62 11.64
C PHE A 65 18.50 -16.35 12.13
N HIS A 66 18.29 -15.20 11.47
CA HIS A 66 19.02 -13.98 11.81
C HIS A 66 18.35 -13.14 12.90
N ASN A 67 17.04 -13.34 13.14
CA ASN A 67 16.28 -12.57 14.12
C ASN A 67 15.71 -13.47 15.22
N GLU A 68 16.30 -14.64 15.50
CA GLU A 68 15.85 -15.56 16.57
C GLU A 68 14.33 -15.84 16.56
N GLY A 69 13.73 -15.92 15.36
CA GLY A 69 12.30 -16.12 15.18
C GLY A 69 11.40 -14.88 15.33
N SER A 70 11.91 -13.70 15.70
CA SER A 70 11.13 -12.45 15.79
C SER A 70 12.00 -11.19 15.99
N PRO A 71 11.70 -10.03 15.35
CA PRO A 71 10.53 -9.72 14.53
C PRO A 71 10.79 -9.75 13.01
N LEU A 72 9.71 -9.69 12.21
CA LEU A 72 9.81 -9.45 10.77
C LEU A 72 10.59 -8.15 10.50
N PRO A 73 11.59 -8.15 9.58
CA PRO A 73 12.34 -6.95 9.25
C PRO A 73 11.45 -5.85 8.69
N LYS A 74 11.54 -4.65 9.27
CA LYS A 74 10.91 -3.44 8.75
C LYS A 74 11.78 -2.78 7.69
N HIS A 75 11.18 -2.43 6.56
CA HIS A 75 11.86 -1.79 5.44
C HIS A 75 11.32 -0.38 5.24
N LYS A 76 12.17 0.53 4.75
CA LYS A 76 11.68 1.80 4.20
C LYS A 76 10.72 1.49 3.06
N LYS A 77 9.64 2.27 2.94
CA LYS A 77 8.77 2.14 1.77
C LYS A 77 9.58 2.47 0.52
N ASP A 78 9.53 1.56 -0.46
CA ASP A 78 10.17 1.73 -1.75
C ASP A 78 9.39 2.74 -2.63
N LYS A 79 9.85 2.97 -3.86
CA LYS A 79 9.19 3.90 -4.80
C LYS A 79 7.97 3.27 -5.49
N THR A 80 7.37 2.23 -4.91
CA THR A 80 6.12 1.66 -5.40
C THR A 80 4.96 2.59 -5.11
N GLY A 81 4.18 2.90 -6.15
CA GLY A 81 3.06 3.83 -6.09
C GLY A 81 3.41 5.22 -6.62
N HIS A 82 2.83 6.25 -6.01
CA HIS A 82 3.14 7.64 -6.36
C HIS A 82 4.51 8.03 -5.82
N PHE A 83 5.41 8.52 -6.68
CA PHE A 83 6.77 8.91 -6.27
C PHE A 83 6.78 10.07 -5.28
N ALA A 84 5.70 10.85 -5.27
CA ALA A 84 5.47 11.97 -4.37
C ALA A 84 4.84 11.55 -3.04
N ASN A 85 4.66 10.25 -2.78
CA ASN A 85 4.09 9.77 -1.53
C ASN A 85 5.02 10.14 -0.34
N PRO A 86 4.52 10.87 0.68
CA PRO A 86 5.33 11.30 1.82
C PRO A 86 6.00 10.16 2.60
N THR A 87 5.45 8.95 2.58
CA THR A 87 6.01 7.81 3.34
C THR A 87 7.33 7.27 2.78
N ILE A 88 7.65 7.56 1.51
CA ILE A 88 8.88 7.08 0.86
C ILE A 88 10.08 7.58 1.66
N ASP A 89 10.94 6.65 2.08
CA ASP A 89 12.15 6.89 2.89
C ASP A 89 11.99 7.46 4.31
N HIS A 90 10.77 7.78 4.78
CA HIS A 90 10.53 8.45 6.07
C HIS A 90 10.04 7.52 7.20
N ILE A 91 9.28 6.47 6.87
CA ILE A 91 8.77 5.49 7.83
C ILE A 91 9.11 4.07 7.40
N ARG A 92 9.20 3.15 8.37
CA ARG A 92 9.56 1.75 8.13
C ARG A 92 8.41 0.82 8.52
N GLY A 93 8.20 -0.22 7.72
CA GLY A 93 7.10 -1.15 7.93
C GLY A 93 7.20 -2.37 7.05
N VAL A 94 6.10 -3.12 7.04
CA VAL A 94 5.95 -4.38 6.30
C VAL A 94 4.66 -4.34 5.50
N PHE A 95 4.75 -4.67 4.22
CA PHE A 95 3.58 -4.78 3.35
C PHE A 95 2.86 -6.11 3.51
N PHE A 96 1.54 -6.02 3.69
CA PHE A 96 0.57 -7.10 3.60
C PHE A 96 -0.50 -6.75 2.58
N ALA A 97 -1.04 -7.75 1.92
CA ALA A 97 -2.22 -7.65 1.07
C ALA A 97 -3.47 -8.00 1.89
N GLY A 98 -4.54 -7.27 1.63
CA GLY A 98 -5.88 -7.58 2.16
C GLY A 98 -6.82 -8.16 1.11
N THR A 99 -6.41 -8.23 -0.16
CA THR A 99 -7.35 -8.52 -1.26
C THR A 99 -7.57 -10.02 -1.42
N VAL A 100 -8.81 -10.46 -1.27
CA VAL A 100 -9.25 -11.82 -1.62
C VAL A 100 -10.11 -11.76 -2.88
N ASN A 101 -10.32 -12.89 -3.55
CA ASN A 101 -11.24 -12.91 -4.68
C ASN A 101 -12.70 -12.76 -4.19
N LYS A 102 -13.65 -12.63 -5.13
CA LYS A 102 -15.09 -12.47 -4.81
C LYS A 102 -15.68 -13.61 -3.96
N PHE A 103 -15.01 -14.76 -3.87
CA PHE A 103 -15.42 -15.92 -3.08
C PHE A 103 -14.66 -16.03 -1.76
N ASN A 104 -13.96 -14.97 -1.33
CA ASN A 104 -13.10 -14.97 -0.13
C ASN A 104 -11.90 -15.94 -0.22
N GLU A 105 -11.53 -16.36 -1.42
CA GLU A 105 -10.42 -17.27 -1.62
C GLU A 105 -9.11 -16.48 -1.77
N MET A 106 -8.05 -17.03 -1.17
CA MET A 106 -6.71 -16.48 -1.23
C MET A 106 -6.08 -16.71 -2.61
N PRO A 107 -5.16 -15.83 -3.06
CA PRO A 107 -4.49 -16.05 -4.34
C PRO A 107 -3.67 -17.35 -4.35
N GLU A 108 -3.92 -18.21 -5.34
CA GLU A 108 -3.15 -19.45 -5.56
C GLU A 108 -1.80 -19.21 -6.24
N LYS A 109 -1.56 -18.02 -6.77
CA LYS A 109 -0.35 -17.66 -7.49
C LYS A 109 0.21 -16.34 -7.01
N SER A 110 1.54 -16.22 -6.96
CA SER A 110 2.22 -15.02 -6.48
C SER A 110 3.53 -14.74 -7.20
N PRO A 111 3.81 -13.48 -7.58
CA PRO A 111 5.12 -13.11 -8.10
C PRO A 111 6.17 -12.88 -7.00
N PHE A 112 5.77 -12.90 -5.72
CA PHE A 112 6.63 -12.56 -4.59
C PHE A 112 7.26 -13.77 -3.90
N GLY A 113 6.73 -14.97 -4.16
CA GLY A 113 7.25 -16.22 -3.62
C GLY A 113 6.16 -17.27 -3.42
N ASP A 114 6.60 -18.43 -2.96
CA ASP A 114 5.81 -19.66 -2.80
C ASP A 114 5.20 -19.84 -1.40
N THR A 115 5.57 -18.97 -0.45
CA THR A 115 5.15 -19.09 0.94
C THR A 115 4.26 -17.92 1.32
N ARG A 116 3.03 -18.21 1.78
CA ARG A 116 2.09 -17.23 2.33
C ARG A 116 2.24 -17.18 3.85
N PHE A 117 2.47 -15.98 4.39
CA PHE A 117 2.33 -15.71 5.80
C PHE A 117 1.01 -14.98 6.04
N GLU A 118 0.09 -15.61 6.77
CA GLU A 118 -1.24 -15.10 7.10
C GLU A 118 -1.30 -14.65 8.55
N VAL A 119 -1.85 -13.47 8.80
CA VAL A 119 -2.07 -12.93 10.15
C VAL A 119 -3.54 -12.59 10.30
N GLU A 120 -4.11 -12.93 11.45
CA GLU A 120 -5.50 -12.58 11.76
C GLU A 120 -5.68 -11.05 11.77
N VAL A 121 -6.70 -10.58 11.08
CA VAL A 121 -6.91 -9.15 10.83
C VAL A 121 -7.01 -8.34 12.13
N HIS A 122 -7.58 -8.91 13.19
CA HIS A 122 -7.75 -8.22 14.48
C HIS A 122 -6.43 -7.95 15.21
N LYS A 123 -5.38 -8.75 14.94
CA LYS A 123 -4.03 -8.52 15.49
C LYS A 123 -3.35 -7.31 14.85
N MET A 124 -3.70 -7.02 13.60
CA MET A 124 -3.11 -5.93 12.82
C MET A 124 -3.96 -4.66 12.85
N LEU A 125 -5.27 -4.77 12.73
CA LEU A 125 -6.18 -3.65 12.55
C LEU A 125 -7.01 -3.42 13.82
N ASN A 126 -6.37 -3.22 14.97
CA ASN A 126 -7.09 -2.96 16.21
C ASN A 126 -7.35 -1.44 16.39
N PRO A 127 -8.61 -0.94 16.31
CA PRO A 127 -8.90 0.49 16.44
C PRO A 127 -8.58 1.08 17.83
N GLU A 128 -8.47 0.24 18.86
CA GLU A 128 -8.12 0.66 20.22
C GLU A 128 -6.61 0.91 20.36
N LYS A 129 -5.78 0.17 19.62
CA LYS A 129 -4.31 0.25 19.70
C LYS A 129 -3.67 1.03 18.55
N SER A 130 -4.33 1.09 17.40
CA SER A 130 -3.72 1.58 16.16
C SER A 130 -4.54 2.68 15.49
N ASN A 131 -3.86 3.52 14.73
CA ASN A 131 -4.45 4.47 13.79
C ASN A 131 -4.18 4.00 12.35
N ILE A 132 -5.15 4.22 11.47
CA ILE A 132 -5.09 3.82 10.06
C ILE A 132 -5.24 5.07 9.19
N TYR A 133 -4.31 5.25 8.25
CA TYR A 133 -4.22 6.42 7.39
C TYR A 133 -4.29 6.02 5.92
N PHE A 134 -4.98 6.82 5.12
CA PHE A 134 -4.92 6.68 3.66
C PHE A 134 -3.58 7.21 3.16
N SER A 135 -2.80 6.38 2.47
CA SER A 135 -1.45 6.74 2.04
C SER A 135 -1.26 6.81 0.54
N ASP A 136 -1.97 6.00 -0.25
CA ASP A 136 -1.78 6.00 -1.69
C ASP A 136 -3.02 5.46 -2.44
N PHE A 137 -3.18 5.93 -3.67
CA PHE A 137 -4.08 5.35 -4.66
C PHE A 137 -3.41 5.40 -6.03
N TYR A 138 -3.04 4.25 -6.57
CA TYR A 138 -2.27 4.16 -7.80
C TYR A 138 -2.63 2.91 -8.60
N CYS A 139 -2.19 2.82 -9.85
CA CYS A 139 -2.15 1.56 -10.57
C CYS A 139 -0.76 1.38 -11.21
N VAL A 140 -0.41 0.13 -11.50
CA VAL A 140 0.82 -0.19 -12.23
C VAL A 140 0.55 -0.31 -13.73
N ARG A 141 1.58 -0.14 -14.55
CA ARG A 141 1.43 -0.21 -16.02
C ARG A 141 0.83 -1.55 -16.45
N SER A 142 -0.06 -1.51 -17.45
CA SER A 142 -0.85 -2.67 -17.88
C SER A 142 0.00 -3.77 -18.51
N ASP A 143 1.11 -3.42 -19.18
CA ASP A 143 2.09 -4.38 -19.70
C ASP A 143 2.77 -5.17 -18.58
N TYR A 144 3.19 -4.49 -17.52
CA TYR A 144 3.72 -5.12 -16.31
C TYR A 144 2.67 -5.99 -15.61
N ALA A 145 1.46 -5.45 -15.44
CA ALA A 145 0.38 -6.17 -14.76
C ALA A 145 -0.05 -7.43 -15.52
N LYS A 146 -0.08 -7.38 -16.86
CA LYS A 146 -0.35 -8.52 -17.75
C LYS A 146 0.75 -9.59 -17.64
N ARG A 147 2.02 -9.19 -17.79
CA ARG A 147 3.17 -10.12 -17.73
C ARG A 147 3.29 -10.85 -16.40
N ASN A 148 2.87 -10.21 -15.32
CA ASN A 148 2.99 -10.76 -13.97
C ASN A 148 1.67 -11.36 -13.45
N HIS A 149 0.66 -11.55 -14.32
CA HIS A 149 -0.67 -12.06 -13.97
C HIS A 149 -1.31 -11.36 -12.75
N LEU A 150 -0.95 -10.09 -12.51
CA LEU A 150 -1.52 -9.26 -11.44
C LEU A 150 -2.92 -8.75 -11.80
N LEU A 151 -3.31 -8.90 -13.07
CA LEU A 151 -4.66 -8.67 -13.57
C LEU A 151 -5.45 -9.98 -13.52
N SER A 152 -6.37 -10.09 -12.56
CA SER A 152 -7.51 -10.99 -12.72
C SER A 152 -8.53 -10.28 -13.61
N ASN A 153 -8.78 -10.83 -14.80
CA ASN A 153 -9.90 -10.55 -15.71
C ASN A 153 -10.47 -9.10 -15.70
N PHE A 154 -9.95 -8.29 -16.62
CA PHE A 154 -10.60 -7.12 -17.23
C PHE A 154 -11.40 -6.20 -16.29
N THR A 155 -10.69 -5.30 -15.61
CA THR A 155 -11.29 -4.00 -15.27
C THR A 155 -11.51 -3.21 -16.56
N GLU A 156 -12.64 -2.52 -16.74
CA GLU A 156 -12.92 -1.64 -17.91
C GLU A 156 -11.80 -0.64 -18.21
N THR A 157 -10.98 -0.32 -17.20
CA THR A 157 -9.91 0.66 -17.25
C THR A 157 -8.57 0.08 -17.74
N GLY A 158 -8.47 -1.24 -17.91
CA GLY A 158 -7.24 -1.95 -18.25
C GLY A 158 -6.20 -2.06 -17.13
N HIS A 159 -6.49 -1.54 -15.93
CA HIS A 159 -5.58 -1.51 -14.78
C HIS A 159 -6.28 -1.91 -13.46
N ARG A 160 -5.65 -2.79 -12.68
CA ARG A 160 -5.98 -2.95 -11.26
C ARG A 160 -5.36 -1.77 -10.48
N HIS A 161 -6.18 -1.11 -9.69
CA HIS A 161 -5.77 -0.02 -8.82
C HIS A 161 -5.50 -0.56 -7.41
N TYR A 162 -4.62 0.12 -6.69
CA TYR A 162 -4.17 -0.23 -5.35
C TYR A 162 -4.51 0.93 -4.44
N ILE A 163 -5.13 0.63 -3.30
CA ILE A 163 -5.23 1.55 -2.17
C ILE A 163 -4.25 1.08 -1.12
N THR A 164 -3.31 1.94 -0.73
CA THR A 164 -2.39 1.67 0.37
C THR A 164 -2.89 2.37 1.63
N LEU A 165 -3.09 1.61 2.69
CA LEU A 165 -3.32 2.12 4.04
C LEU A 165 -2.07 1.94 4.89
N VAL A 166 -1.74 2.93 5.71
CA VAL A 166 -0.66 2.84 6.70
C VAL A 166 -1.28 2.61 8.07
N VAL A 167 -0.81 1.58 8.77
CA VAL A 167 -1.24 1.25 10.13
C VAL A 167 -0.10 1.58 11.07
N THR A 168 -0.41 2.32 12.13
CA THR A 168 0.56 2.81 13.13
C THR A 168 0.05 2.55 14.54
N ASP A 169 0.95 2.34 15.49
CA ASP A 169 0.59 2.39 16.91
C ASP A 169 0.27 3.83 17.30
N LYS A 170 -0.76 4.05 18.11
CA LYS A 170 -1.23 5.41 18.46
C LYS A 170 -0.17 6.32 19.09
N ASN A 171 0.84 5.73 19.75
CA ASN A 171 1.89 6.45 20.48
C ASN A 171 3.27 6.28 19.81
N SER A 172 3.31 6.19 18.48
CA SER A 172 4.53 5.97 17.71
C SER A 172 4.97 7.21 16.92
N TYR A 173 6.26 7.27 16.58
CA TYR A 173 6.79 8.25 15.64
C TYR A 173 6.07 8.19 14.30
N GLU A 174 5.75 6.99 13.80
CA GLU A 174 5.04 6.82 12.54
C GLU A 174 3.63 7.41 12.58
N ASN A 175 2.94 7.33 13.72
CA ASN A 175 1.66 8.01 13.92
C ASN A 175 1.80 9.54 13.86
N ASP A 176 2.79 10.09 14.56
CA ASP A 176 3.05 11.53 14.57
C ASP A 176 3.44 12.05 13.20
N PHE A 177 4.18 11.25 12.42
CA PHE A 177 4.45 11.52 11.03
C PHE A 177 3.16 11.47 10.20
N CYS A 178 2.43 10.36 10.26
CA CYS A 178 1.26 10.14 9.41
C CYS A 178 0.16 11.17 9.66
N SER A 179 -0.09 11.57 10.90
CA SER A 179 -1.09 12.60 11.24
C SER A 179 -0.84 13.98 10.62
N ARG A 180 0.41 14.29 10.22
CA ARG A 180 0.75 15.57 9.57
C ARG A 180 0.54 15.56 8.06
N TYR A 181 0.67 14.38 7.44
CA TYR A 181 0.73 14.23 5.98
C TYR A 181 -0.46 13.47 5.38
N PHE A 182 -1.17 12.70 6.19
CA PHE A 182 -2.25 11.83 5.75
C PHE A 182 -3.51 12.03 6.58
N GLU A 183 -4.64 11.81 5.92
CA GLU A 183 -5.90 11.76 6.60
C GLU A 183 -6.14 10.37 7.20
N LYS A 184 -6.57 10.36 8.46
CA LYS A 184 -7.03 9.15 9.12
C LYS A 184 -8.32 8.67 8.42
N ILE A 185 -8.43 7.38 8.14
CA ILE A 185 -9.63 6.86 7.48
C ILE A 185 -10.82 6.81 8.45
N ASP A 186 -12.01 7.08 7.92
CA ASP A 186 -13.26 6.76 8.61
C ASP A 186 -13.43 5.23 8.61
N LEU A 187 -13.45 4.62 9.80
CA LEU A 187 -13.55 3.16 9.95
C LEU A 187 -14.98 2.64 9.77
N ILE A 188 -15.99 3.51 9.78
CA ILE A 188 -17.39 3.12 9.62
C ILE A 188 -17.83 3.37 8.17
N ASN A 189 -17.49 4.53 7.62
CA ASN A 189 -17.91 4.95 6.28
C ASN A 189 -16.77 4.94 5.25
N GLY A 190 -15.66 4.28 5.57
CA GLY A 190 -14.49 4.18 4.71
C GLY A 190 -14.82 3.57 3.33
N PRO A 191 -14.12 4.03 2.27
CA PRO A 191 -14.35 3.55 0.90
C PRO A 191 -13.99 2.08 0.71
N ASN A 192 -12.91 1.66 1.39
CA ASN A 192 -12.26 0.39 1.18
C ASN A 192 -12.32 -0.46 2.44
N LEU A 193 -11.99 0.09 3.61
CA LEU A 193 -12.07 -0.59 4.92
C LEU A 193 -13.33 -0.19 5.67
N ARG A 194 -14.00 -1.17 6.29
CA ARG A 194 -14.85 -0.92 7.46
C ARG A 194 -14.44 -1.81 8.63
N ILE A 195 -14.41 -1.23 9.82
CA ILE A 195 -14.20 -1.93 11.09
C ILE A 195 -15.39 -1.59 12.00
N ILE A 196 -16.21 -2.60 12.30
CA ILE A 196 -17.47 -2.43 13.02
C ILE A 196 -17.38 -3.14 14.37
N LYS A 197 -17.49 -2.38 15.47
CA LYS A 197 -17.58 -2.95 16.82
C LYS A 197 -18.91 -3.69 16.97
N GLN A 198 -18.83 -4.93 17.39
CA GLN A 198 -19.97 -5.82 17.65
C GLN A 198 -20.44 -5.66 19.10
N LEU A 199 -21.64 -6.18 19.40
CA LEU A 199 -22.22 -6.14 20.74
C LEU A 199 -21.41 -6.93 21.79
N ASP A 200 -20.69 -7.96 21.36
CA ASP A 200 -19.79 -8.77 22.20
C ASP A 200 -18.44 -8.07 22.50
N GLY A 201 -18.26 -6.84 22.01
CA GLY A 201 -17.03 -6.07 22.17
C GLY A 201 -15.96 -6.36 21.10
N ASN A 202 -16.12 -7.41 20.29
CA ASN A 202 -15.19 -7.74 19.21
C ASN A 202 -15.40 -6.82 18.00
N TYR A 203 -14.48 -6.87 17.04
CA TYR A 203 -14.57 -6.12 15.80
C TYR A 203 -14.75 -7.06 14.61
N LYS A 204 -15.63 -6.67 13.68
CA LYS A 204 -15.70 -7.25 12.34
C LYS A 204 -15.07 -6.34 11.32
N TYR A 205 -14.45 -6.95 10.33
CA TYR A 205 -13.59 -6.27 9.36
C TYR A 205 -14.14 -6.55 7.97
N TYR A 206 -14.22 -5.51 7.15
CA TYR A 206 -14.77 -5.64 5.81
C TYR A 206 -13.94 -4.89 4.78
N TRP A 207 -13.68 -5.55 3.65
CA TRP A 207 -13.17 -4.89 2.46
C TRP A 207 -14.27 -4.63 1.45
N ASN A 208 -14.12 -3.53 0.71
CA ASN A 208 -14.88 -3.30 -0.50
C ASN A 208 -14.57 -4.40 -1.53
N THR A 209 -15.60 -5.02 -2.10
CA THR A 209 -15.51 -6.15 -3.05
C THR A 209 -15.21 -5.71 -4.49
N ASN A 210 -15.07 -4.41 -4.74
CA ASN A 210 -14.69 -3.90 -6.04
C ASN A 210 -13.37 -4.53 -6.49
N SER A 211 -13.48 -5.52 -7.38
CA SER A 211 -12.36 -6.33 -7.87
C SER A 211 -11.29 -5.52 -8.62
N ALA A 212 -11.64 -4.30 -9.05
CA ALA A 212 -10.72 -3.35 -9.66
C ALA A 212 -9.79 -2.65 -8.65
N ILE A 213 -10.05 -2.82 -7.35
CA ILE A 213 -9.24 -2.31 -6.25
C ILE A 213 -8.59 -3.48 -5.52
N ALA A 214 -7.28 -3.38 -5.32
CA ALA A 214 -6.55 -4.16 -4.34
C ALA A 214 -6.20 -3.27 -3.14
N THR A 215 -6.39 -3.79 -1.93
CA THR A 215 -5.96 -3.11 -0.70
C THR A 215 -4.62 -3.67 -0.24
N GLU A 216 -3.69 -2.76 0.03
CA GLU A 216 -2.40 -3.02 0.64
C GLU A 216 -2.30 -2.32 2.00
N ILE A 217 -1.72 -3.01 2.97
CA ILE A 217 -1.46 -2.51 4.31
C ILE A 217 0.04 -2.35 4.47
N PHE A 218 0.50 -1.12 4.71
CA PHE A 218 1.84 -0.85 5.20
C PHE A 218 1.81 -0.79 6.73
N TYR A 219 2.20 -1.90 7.36
CA TYR A 219 2.13 -2.08 8.80
C TYR A 219 3.44 -1.63 9.47
N THR A 220 3.40 -0.61 10.30
CA THR A 220 4.59 -0.07 11.00
C THR A 220 4.84 -0.64 12.41
N PRO A 221 3.84 -1.15 13.15
CA PRO A 221 4.11 -1.82 14.40
C PRO A 221 4.99 -3.07 14.21
N THR A 222 5.58 -3.53 15.31
CA THR A 222 6.40 -4.75 15.30
C THR A 222 5.50 -5.98 15.14
N MET A 223 5.90 -6.91 14.26
CA MET A 223 5.16 -8.14 13.97
C MET A 223 6.08 -9.34 14.15
N SER A 224 5.67 -10.29 14.98
CA SER A 224 6.37 -11.57 15.11
C SER A 224 5.91 -12.54 14.03
N MET A 225 6.80 -13.46 13.63
CA MET A 225 6.38 -14.59 12.81
C MET A 225 5.48 -15.56 13.58
N ALA A 226 5.51 -15.54 14.91
CA ALA A 226 4.61 -16.31 15.76
C ALA A 226 3.16 -15.80 15.74
N ASP A 227 2.93 -14.55 15.32
CA ASP A 227 1.59 -13.93 15.30
C ASP A 227 0.71 -14.47 14.17
N GLY A 228 1.31 -15.15 13.20
CA GLY A 228 0.65 -15.65 12.00
C GLY A 228 0.93 -17.13 11.71
N LYS A 229 0.42 -17.57 10.56
CA LYS A 229 0.51 -18.96 10.08
C LYS A 229 1.16 -18.97 8.70
N PHE A 230 2.00 -19.96 8.46
CA PHE A 230 2.62 -20.18 7.16
C PHE A 230 1.83 -21.21 6.35
N LYS A 231 1.54 -20.89 5.09
CA LYS A 231 0.95 -21.81 4.12
C LYS A 231 1.84 -21.92 2.89
N ARG A 232 1.98 -23.14 2.37
CA ARG A 232 2.74 -23.49 1.16
C ARG A 232 1.79 -23.94 0.06
N ASP A 233 0.76 -23.14 -0.17
CA ASP A 233 -0.37 -23.41 -1.07
C ASP A 233 -0.35 -22.51 -2.31
N CYS A 234 0.79 -21.86 -2.59
CA CYS A 234 0.91 -20.89 -3.66
C CYS A 234 1.98 -21.26 -4.68
N LYS A 235 1.62 -21.16 -5.96
CA LYS A 235 2.52 -21.39 -7.09
C LYS A 235 3.25 -20.08 -7.44
N PRO A 236 4.59 -20.03 -7.39
CA PRO A 236 5.33 -18.84 -7.79
C PRO A 236 5.18 -18.60 -9.30
N LEU A 237 4.93 -17.35 -9.71
CA LEU A 237 4.65 -17.01 -11.11
C LEU A 237 5.91 -16.99 -12.01
N ALA A 238 7.10 -16.75 -11.43
CA ALA A 238 8.45 -16.98 -11.97
C ALA A 238 9.49 -16.33 -11.02
N LYS A 239 10.78 -16.67 -11.15
CA LYS A 239 11.87 -15.93 -10.47
C LYS A 239 12.03 -14.54 -11.11
N GLY A 240 12.02 -13.47 -10.31
CA GLY A 240 12.44 -12.12 -10.76
C GLY A 240 11.34 -11.12 -11.08
N CYS A 241 10.07 -11.42 -10.79
CA CYS A 241 8.94 -10.51 -11.05
C CYS A 241 8.78 -9.36 -10.03
N SER A 242 9.75 -9.11 -9.16
CA SER A 242 9.74 -7.99 -8.21
C SER A 242 11.01 -7.15 -8.35
N THR A 243 10.85 -5.84 -8.49
CA THR A 243 11.96 -4.90 -8.72
C THR A 243 12.41 -4.29 -7.41
N ALA A 244 13.73 -4.26 -7.16
CA ALA A 244 14.31 -3.68 -5.94
C ALA A 244 14.02 -2.18 -5.76
N ASN A 245 13.74 -1.48 -6.87
CA ASN A 245 13.42 -0.04 -6.87
C ASN A 245 11.92 0.27 -6.78
N GLY A 246 11.08 -0.73 -6.51
CA GLY A 246 9.63 -0.61 -6.53
C GLY A 246 9.05 -0.53 -7.95
N ILE A 247 7.72 -0.56 -8.05
CA ILE A 247 7.00 -0.47 -9.32
C ILE A 247 6.34 0.90 -9.40
N GLY A 248 6.83 1.77 -10.28
CA GLY A 248 6.25 3.09 -10.50
C GLY A 248 4.80 3.01 -11.02
N HIS A 249 3.97 3.96 -10.61
CA HIS A 249 2.59 4.04 -11.08
C HIS A 249 2.50 4.34 -12.59
N ALA A 250 1.34 4.03 -13.17
CA ALA A 250 1.03 4.30 -14.57
C ALA A 250 0.82 5.80 -14.80
N LYS A 251 1.83 6.49 -15.36
CA LYS A 251 1.85 7.95 -15.61
C LYS A 251 0.71 8.52 -16.45
N ARG A 252 -0.07 7.69 -17.16
CA ARG A 252 -1.17 8.12 -18.05
C ARG A 252 -2.56 7.66 -17.59
N CYS A 253 -2.68 7.11 -16.38
CA CYS A 253 -3.97 6.71 -15.85
C CYS A 253 -4.82 7.94 -15.50
N THR A 254 -6.03 8.04 -16.05
CA THR A 254 -6.96 9.15 -15.78
C THR A 254 -7.74 9.00 -14.47
N ILE A 255 -7.55 7.88 -13.76
CA ILE A 255 -8.31 7.54 -12.55
C ILE A 255 -7.50 7.85 -11.29
N CYS A 256 -6.24 7.38 -11.24
CA CYS A 256 -5.41 7.51 -10.05
C CYS A 256 -4.33 8.60 -10.13
N ASN A 257 -4.21 9.30 -11.26
CA ASN A 257 -3.29 10.42 -11.35
C ASN A 257 -4.02 11.73 -11.04
N ASN A 258 -3.26 12.68 -10.50
CA ASN A 258 -3.68 14.07 -10.35
C ASN A 258 -3.63 14.83 -11.66
#